data_AF-A0A392SQR8-F1
#
_entry.id   AF-A0A392SQR8-F1
#
_cell.length_a   1.000
_cell.length_b   1.000
_cell.length_c   1.000
_cell.angle_alpha   90.00
_cell.angle_beta   90.00
_cell.angle_gamma   90.00
#
_symmetry.space_group_name_H-M   'P 1'
#
loop_
_entity.id
_entity.type
_entity.pdbx_description
1 polymer ?
#
loop_
_entity_poly.entity_id
_entity_poly.type
_entity_poly.pdbx_seq_one_letter_code
_entity_poly.pdbx_strand_id
1 'polypeptide(L)'
;MEDNEEHTMNTDEFLNSSAEYERTTRTGDSHDDEGNSVSKPPPSICLSAEVLQSLKDLAPEDALNKLLSSHGAFIPTAADRERALQ
;
A
#
# COMPACT_ATOMS: atom_id res chain seq x y z
N MET A 1 -48.70 15.86 -17.52
CA MET A 1 -47.92 14.61 -17.49
C MET A 1 -46.50 15.08 -17.26
N GLU A 2 -45.94 14.72 -16.11
CA GLU A 2 -44.58 15.07 -15.71
C GLU A 2 -43.63 14.18 -16.48
N ASP A 3 -42.89 14.78 -17.40
CA ASP A 3 -41.84 14.09 -18.15
C ASP A 3 -40.57 14.13 -17.29
N ASN A 4 -40.28 13.00 -16.67
CA ASN A 4 -39.16 12.78 -15.76
C ASN A 4 -37.87 12.77 -16.60
N GLU A 5 -37.02 13.78 -16.46
CA GLU A 5 -35.71 13.87 -17.14
C GLU A 5 -34.75 12.83 -16.56
N GLU A 6 -34.65 11.69 -17.24
CA GLU A 6 -33.64 10.67 -16.98
C GLU A 6 -32.28 11.16 -17.48
N HIS A 7 -31.54 11.85 -16.62
CA HIS A 7 -30.17 12.26 -16.90
C HIS A 7 -29.26 11.03 -16.92
N THR A 8 -29.14 10.39 -18.09
CA THR A 8 -28.20 9.29 -18.31
C THR A 8 -26.79 9.85 -18.26
N MET A 9 -26.11 9.64 -17.13
CA MET A 9 -24.71 10.03 -16.97
C MET A 9 -23.84 9.13 -17.86
N ASN A 10 -23.57 9.62 -19.07
CA ASN A 10 -22.51 9.18 -19.95
C ASN A 10 -21.23 8.92 -19.11
N THR A 11 -20.90 7.65 -18.91
CA THR A 11 -19.74 7.20 -18.12
C THR A 11 -18.48 7.07 -18.98
N ASP A 12 -18.50 7.57 -20.21
CA ASP A 12 -17.40 7.43 -21.18
C ASP A 12 -16.50 8.69 -21.22
N GLU A 13 -16.89 9.78 -20.55
CA GLU A 13 -16.08 11.01 -20.52
C GLU A 13 -14.98 11.04 -19.44
N PHE A 14 -15.04 10.15 -18.43
CA PHE A 14 -14.03 10.11 -17.35
C PHE A 14 -12.72 9.42 -17.76
N LEU A 15 -12.70 8.69 -18.89
CA LEU A 15 -11.50 7.96 -19.34
C LEU A 15 -10.59 8.79 -20.27
N ASN A 16 -11.03 9.96 -20.73
CA ASN A 16 -10.28 10.78 -21.69
C ASN A 16 -9.42 11.90 -21.06
N SER A 17 -9.29 11.98 -19.73
CA SER A 17 -8.43 12.98 -19.07
C SER A 17 -7.00 12.48 -18.78
N SER A 18 -6.52 11.42 -19.45
CA SER A 18 -5.13 10.95 -19.35
C SER A 18 -4.20 11.56 -20.43
N ALA A 19 -4.53 12.75 -20.94
CA ALA A 19 -3.89 13.32 -22.12
C ALA A 19 -2.46 13.90 -21.90
N GLU A 20 -1.81 13.73 -20.75
CA GLU A 20 -0.54 14.44 -20.49
C GLU A 20 0.59 13.64 -19.80
N TYR A 21 0.48 12.31 -19.70
CA TYR A 21 1.67 11.52 -19.35
C TYR A 21 2.41 11.12 -20.62
N GLU A 22 3.23 12.04 -21.13
CA GLU A 22 4.21 11.78 -22.19
C GLU A 22 5.16 10.67 -21.73
N ARG A 23 4.81 9.43 -22.05
CA ARG A 23 5.65 8.25 -21.78
C ARG A 23 6.85 8.32 -22.71
N THR A 24 7.99 8.71 -22.15
CA THR A 24 9.30 8.63 -22.82
C THR A 24 9.52 7.20 -23.32
N THR A 25 9.48 7.02 -24.64
CA THR A 25 9.73 5.75 -25.32
C THR A 25 11.22 5.41 -25.22
N ARG A 26 11.61 4.76 -24.11
CA ARG A 26 12.91 4.06 -24.07
C ARG A 26 12.76 2.73 -24.79
N THR A 27 12.86 2.75 -26.12
CA THR A 27 13.19 1.57 -26.93
C THR A 27 14.64 1.18 -26.61
N GLY A 28 14.83 0.00 -26.05
CA GLY A 28 16.15 -0.44 -25.63
C GLY A 28 16.18 -1.90 -25.21
N ASP A 29 15.98 -2.74 -26.22
CA ASP A 29 16.38 -4.15 -26.33
C ASP A 29 15.60 -5.20 -25.53
N SER A 30 15.12 -6.18 -26.28
CA SER A 30 14.39 -7.34 -25.83
C SER A 30 15.37 -8.35 -25.25
N HIS A 31 15.07 -8.85 -24.05
CA HIS A 31 15.47 -10.20 -23.71
C HIS A 31 14.23 -10.88 -23.15
N ASP A 32 13.66 -11.80 -23.94
CA ASP A 32 12.75 -12.82 -23.44
C ASP A 32 13.53 -13.63 -22.40
N ASP A 33 13.52 -13.19 -21.14
CA ASP A 33 13.83 -14.06 -20.03
C ASP A 33 12.54 -14.82 -19.74
N GLU A 34 12.38 -15.96 -20.42
CA GLU A 34 11.55 -17.08 -19.99
C GLU A 34 12.13 -17.65 -18.68
N GLY A 35 12.29 -16.79 -17.69
CA GLY A 35 13.05 -16.99 -16.49
C GLY A 35 12.12 -16.72 -15.33
N ASN A 36 11.58 -17.82 -14.79
CA ASN A 36 11.03 -17.94 -13.44
C ASN A 36 10.80 -16.58 -12.77
N SER A 37 9.55 -16.07 -12.80
CA SER A 37 9.14 -14.94 -11.97
C SER A 37 9.35 -15.29 -10.51
N VAL A 38 10.59 -15.15 -10.04
CA VAL A 38 10.97 -15.32 -8.64
C VAL A 38 10.27 -14.18 -7.94
N SER A 39 9.10 -14.47 -7.37
CA SER A 39 8.43 -13.53 -6.50
C SER A 39 9.44 -13.19 -5.41
N LYS A 40 9.80 -11.90 -5.31
CA LYS A 40 10.64 -11.44 -4.20
C LYS A 40 9.94 -11.88 -2.91
N PRO A 41 10.66 -12.51 -1.97
CA PRO A 41 10.04 -12.89 -0.71
C PRO A 41 9.42 -11.65 -0.07
N PRO A 42 8.27 -11.80 0.60
CA PRO A 42 7.67 -10.68 1.30
C PRO A 42 8.70 -10.09 2.27
N PRO A 43 8.75 -8.76 2.44
CA PRO A 43 9.66 -8.13 3.37
C PRO A 43 9.44 -8.73 4.77
N SER A 44 10.50 -9.32 5.32
CA SER A 44 10.47 -9.90 6.66
C SER A 44 10.81 -8.84 7.70
N ILE A 45 9.97 -8.68 8.70
CA ILE A 45 10.27 -7.86 9.87
C ILE A 45 10.74 -8.80 10.97
N CYS A 46 11.96 -8.59 11.48
CA CYS A 46 12.50 -9.37 12.58
C CYS A 46 12.41 -8.55 13.87
N LEU A 47 11.82 -9.14 14.91
CA LEU A 47 11.86 -8.59 16.26
C LEU A 47 13.19 -8.93 16.93
N SER A 48 13.58 -8.14 17.93
CA SER A 48 14.77 -8.44 18.74
C SER A 48 14.57 -9.73 19.55
N ALA A 49 15.66 -10.42 19.88
CA ALA A 49 15.61 -11.67 20.63
C ALA A 49 14.90 -11.50 21.99
N GLU A 50 15.12 -10.38 22.67
CA GLU A 50 14.47 -10.07 23.95
C GLU A 50 12.94 -9.96 23.81
N VAL A 51 12.46 -9.25 22.77
CA VAL A 51 11.03 -9.15 22.49
C VAL A 51 10.46 -10.53 22.17
N LEU A 52 11.14 -11.33 21.33
CA LEU A 52 10.68 -12.69 21.01
C LEU A 52 10.59 -13.60 22.23
N GLN A 53 11.56 -13.56 23.14
CA GLN A 53 11.49 -14.33 24.40
C GLN A 53 10.30 -13.89 25.25
N SER A 54 10.01 -12.59 25.28
CA SER A 54 8.89 -12.05 26.06
C SER A 54 7.50 -12.43 25.50
N LEU A 55 7.43 -12.88 24.24
CA LEU A 55 6.19 -13.22 23.54
C LEU A 55 6.01 -14.74 23.34
N LYS A 56 7.05 -15.53 23.59
CA LYS A 56 7.13 -16.96 23.28
C LYS A 56 5.95 -17.79 23.79
N ASP A 57 5.49 -17.50 25.01
CA ASP A 57 4.47 -18.31 25.71
C ASP A 57 3.08 -17.64 25.72
N LEU A 58 2.87 -16.61 24.90
CA LEU A 58 1.60 -15.88 24.81
C LEU A 58 0.76 -16.37 23.63
N ALA A 59 -0.56 -16.28 23.77
CA ALA A 59 -1.46 -16.42 22.64
C ALA A 59 -1.19 -15.31 21.60
N PRO A 60 -1.46 -15.52 20.30
CA PRO A 60 -1.18 -14.53 19.26
C PRO A 60 -1.77 -13.14 19.54
N GLU A 61 -3.01 -13.10 20.03
CA GLU A 61 -3.72 -11.87 20.36
C GLU A 61 -3.06 -11.14 21.55
N ASP A 62 -2.70 -11.89 22.60
CA ASP A 62 -2.04 -11.34 23.78
C ASP A 62 -0.63 -10.84 23.46
N ALA A 63 0.09 -11.56 22.59
CA ALA A 63 1.40 -11.17 22.12
C ALA A 63 1.34 -9.84 21.34
N LEU A 64 0.35 -9.71 20.44
CA LEU A 64 0.13 -8.48 19.69
C LEU A 64 -0.26 -7.32 20.63
N ASN A 65 -1.19 -7.53 21.54
CA ASN A 65 -1.62 -6.52 22.50
C ASN A 65 -0.45 -6.02 23.37
N LYS A 66 0.38 -6.93 23.84
CA LYS A 66 1.59 -6.60 24.62
C LYS A 66 2.59 -5.79 23.78
N LEU A 67 2.83 -6.19 22.54
CA LEU A 67 3.74 -5.48 21.63
C LEU A 67 3.26 -4.06 21.31
N LEU A 68 1.96 -3.90 21.06
CA LEU A 68 1.35 -2.60 20.82
C LEU A 68 1.33 -1.73 22.09
N SER A 69 1.18 -2.33 23.27
CA SER A 69 1.23 -1.58 24.53
C SER A 69 2.64 -1.07 24.86
N SER A 70 3.69 -1.83 24.51
CA SER A 70 5.08 -1.45 24.79
C SER A 70 5.72 -0.57 23.71
N HIS A 71 5.33 -0.76 22.45
CA HIS A 71 5.97 -0.11 21.29
C HIS A 71 4.99 0.54 20.31
N GLY A 72 3.69 0.33 20.47
CA GLY A 72 2.65 0.87 19.58
C GLY A 72 2.32 2.34 19.81
N ALA A 73 3.03 3.02 20.72
CA ALA A 73 2.99 4.48 20.82
C ALA A 73 3.76 5.12 19.65
N PHE A 74 3.26 4.93 18.42
CA PHE A 74 3.68 5.80 17.33
C PHE A 74 3.12 7.19 17.62
N ILE A 75 3.99 8.10 18.08
CA ILE A 75 3.65 9.50 18.26
C ILE A 75 4.01 10.20 16.95
N PRO A 76 3.03 10.63 16.13
CA PRO A 76 3.31 11.26 14.84
C PRO A 76 4.12 12.53 15.07
N THR A 77 5.28 12.61 14.44
CA THR A 77 6.09 13.82 14.45
C THR A 77 5.44 14.90 13.58
N ALA A 78 5.84 16.16 13.74
CA ALA A 78 5.34 17.24 12.89
C ALA A 78 5.55 16.95 11.38
N ALA A 79 6.67 16.31 11.03
CA ALA A 79 6.98 15.90 9.66
C ALA A 79 6.04 14.78 9.15
N ASP A 80 5.65 13.83 9.99
CA ASP A 80 4.70 12.78 9.62
C ASP A 80 3.31 13.36 9.31
N ARG A 81 2.92 14.41 10.06
CA ARG A 81 1.65 15.11 9.85
C ARG A 81 1.65 15.96 8.59
N GLU A 82 2.76 16.63 8.28
CA GLU A 82 2.91 17.42 7.05
C GLU A 82 2.80 16.51 5.80
N ARG A 83 3.43 15.34 5.81
CA ARG A 83 3.37 14.36 4.71
C ARG A 83 1.98 13.76 4.49
N ALA A 84 1.12 13.73 5.51
CA ALA A 84 -0.25 13.23 5.40
C ALA A 84 -1.22 14.25 4.77
N LEU A 85 -0.80 15.52 4.64
CA LEU A 85 -1.60 16.62 4.10
C LEU A 85 -1.21 17.01 2.66
N GLN A 86 -0.18 16.37 2.10
CA GLN A 86 0.33 16.56 0.74
C GLN A 86 -0.20 15.48 -0.19
#